data_AF-A0A0Q4J914-F1
#
_entry.id   AF-A0A0Q4J914-F1
#
_cell.length_a   1.000
_cell.length_b   1.000
_cell.length_c   1.000
_cell.angle_alpha   90.00
_cell.angle_beta   90.00
_cell.angle_gamma   90.00
#
_symmetry.space_group_name_H-M   'P 1'
#
loop_
_entity.id
_entity.type
_entity.pdbx_description
1 polymer ?
#
loop_
_entity_poly.entity_id
_entity_poly.type
_entity_poly.pdbx_seq_one_letter_code
_entity_poly.pdbx_strand_id
1 'polypeptide(L)' 'MALVERTVKPQDYEVVIRPLPAADGGGYLATAPALPGCKSDGDTPQDALANAYDSIACWIEAAEELGRAVPAATRAAA' A
#
# COMPACT_ATOMS: atom_id res chain seq x y z
N MET A 1 -12.48 17.36 20.74
CA MET A 1 -11.87 16.21 20.05
C MET A 1 -12.31 16.28 18.61
N ALA A 2 -11.60 17.03 17.77
CA ALA A 2 -11.89 17.09 16.35
C ALA A 2 -11.38 15.79 15.72
N LEU A 3 -12.24 15.12 14.95
CA LEU A 3 -11.76 14.12 14.00
C LEU A 3 -10.72 14.80 13.13
N VAL A 4 -9.46 14.37 13.23
CA VAL A 4 -8.50 14.67 12.18
C VAL A 4 -8.98 13.84 11.00
N GLU A 5 -9.56 14.49 9.99
CA GLU A 5 -9.82 13.84 8.71
C GLU A 5 -8.51 13.16 8.29
N ARG A 6 -8.45 11.82 8.31
CA ARG A 6 -7.31 11.05 7.80
C ARG A 6 -7.05 11.55 6.39
N THR A 7 -6.04 12.40 6.22
CA THR A 7 -5.87 13.20 5.00
C THR A 7 -5.43 12.32 3.82
N VAL A 8 -5.05 11.07 4.07
CA VAL A 8 -4.60 10.12 3.07
C VAL A 8 -5.26 8.76 3.30
N LYS A 9 -5.94 8.23 2.28
CA LYS A 9 -6.50 6.87 2.25
C LYS A 9 -5.52 5.91 1.59
N PRO A 10 -5.56 4.61 1.90
CA PRO A 10 -4.73 3.63 1.22
C PRO A 10 -4.88 3.64 -0.31
N GLN A 11 -6.09 3.92 -0.81
CA GLN A 11 -6.41 3.97 -2.23
C GLN A 11 -5.87 5.22 -2.95
N ASP A 12 -5.34 6.18 -2.21
CA ASP A 12 -4.70 7.35 -2.81
C ASP A 12 -3.28 7.03 -3.30
N TYR A 13 -2.67 5.93 -2.82
CA TYR A 13 -1.34 5.50 -3.25
C TYR A 13 -1.39 4.71 -4.56
N GLU A 14 -0.40 4.95 -5.41
CA GLU A 14 -0.14 4.09 -6.55
C GLU A 14 0.30 2.70 -6.08
N VAL A 15 -0.33 1.66 -6.64
CA VAL A 15 0.03 0.27 -6.43
C VAL A 15 0.47 -0.34 -7.75
N VAL A 16 1.71 -0.80 -7.79
CA VAL A 16 2.28 -1.52 -8.94
C VAL A 16 2.10 -3.00 -8.70
N ILE A 17 1.40 -3.67 -9.61
CA ILE A 17 1.14 -5.11 -9.56
C ILE A 17 1.94 -5.81 -10.67
N ARG A 18 2.63 -6.90 -10.32
CA ARG A 18 3.35 -7.74 -11.27
C ARG A 18 3.16 -9.23 -10.96
N PRO A 19 3.17 -10.12 -11.96
CA PRO A 19 3.17 -11.55 -11.71
C PRO A 19 4.47 -11.98 -11.02
N LEU A 20 4.36 -12.97 -10.13
CA LEU A 20 5.50 -13.63 -9.49
C LEU A 20 5.87 -14.92 -10.24
N PRO A 21 7.17 -15.24 -10.38
CA PRO A 21 7.60 -16.53 -10.90
C PRO A 21 7.05 -17.68 -10.05
N ALA A 22 6.78 -18.82 -10.67
CA ALA A 22 6.35 -20.02 -9.95
C ALA A 22 7.39 -20.49 -8.89
N ALA A 23 8.67 -20.22 -9.13
CA ALA A 23 9.75 -20.50 -8.17
C ALA A 23 9.64 -19.67 -6.87
N ASP A 24 8.96 -18.52 -6.94
CA ASP A 24 8.74 -17.59 -5.81
C ASP A 24 7.33 -17.74 -5.21
N GLY A 25 6.60 -18.81 -5.57
CA GLY A 25 5.23 -19.09 -5.09
C GLY A 25 4.13 -18.83 -6.11
N GLY A 26 4.40 -18.14 -7.22
CA GLY A 26 3.39 -17.77 -8.21
C GLY A 26 2.48 -16.62 -7.72
N GLY A 27 1.35 -16.42 -8.39
CA GLY A 27 0.42 -15.33 -8.08
C GLY A 27 0.95 -13.96 -8.50
N TYR A 28 0.61 -12.93 -7.72
CA TYR A 28 0.89 -11.53 -8.02
C TYR A 28 1.48 -10.82 -6.81
N LEU A 29 2.49 -9.99 -7.05
CA LEU A 29 3.05 -9.08 -6.06
C LEU A 29 2.53 -7.67 -6.31
N ALA A 30 2.00 -7.04 -5.26
CA ALA A 30 1.64 -5.65 -5.21
C ALA A 30 2.66 -4.86 -4.36
N THR A 31 3.08 -3.70 -4.85
CA THR A 31 4.02 -2.81 -4.15
C THR A 31 3.55 -1.38 -4.24
N ALA A 32 3.70 -0.62 -3.15
CA ALA A 32 3.42 0.82 -3.12
C ALA A 32 4.77 1.58 -3.16
N PRO A 33 5.22 2.10 -4.33
CA PRO A 33 6.56 2.68 -4.46
C PRO A 33 6.83 3.86 -3.54
N ALA A 34 5.79 4.65 -3.25
CA ALA A 34 5.85 5.80 -2.35
C ALA A 34 6.01 5.41 -0.87
N LEU A 35 5.76 4.14 -0.51
CA LEU A 35 5.87 3.61 0.85
C LEU A 35 6.93 2.52 0.90
N PRO A 36 8.21 2.88 1.17
CA PRO A 36 9.31 1.94 1.13
C PRO A 36 9.06 0.72 2.01
N GLY A 37 9.20 -0.46 1.39
CA GLY A 37 8.97 -1.74 2.06
C GLY A 37 7.52 -2.19 2.14
N CYS A 38 6.54 -1.37 1.73
CA CYS A 38 5.13 -1.76 1.68
C CYS A 38 4.88 -2.65 0.46
N LYS A 39 4.65 -3.94 0.72
CA LYS A 39 4.43 -4.98 -0.28
C LYS A 39 3.40 -5.96 0.25
N SER A 40 2.59 -6.51 -0.64
CA SER A 40 1.81 -7.71 -0.35
C SER A 40 1.69 -8.54 -1.62
N ASP A 41 1.14 -9.73 -1.49
CA ASP A 41 0.91 -10.66 -2.59
C ASP A 41 -0.53 -11.20 -2.55
N GLY A 42 -0.92 -11.89 -3.62
CA GLY A 42 -2.22 -12.55 -3.73
C GLY A 42 -2.28 -13.46 -4.96
N ASP A 43 -3.20 -14.42 -4.94
CA ASP A 43 -3.37 -15.39 -6.04
C ASP A 43 -3.81 -14.71 -7.35
N THR A 44 -4.56 -13.62 -7.23
CA THR A 44 -5.01 -12.79 -8.35
C THR A 44 -4.52 -11.34 -8.22
N PRO A 45 -4.51 -10.55 -9.32
CA PRO A 45 -4.20 -9.12 -9.23
C PRO A 45 -5.11 -8.36 -8.26
N GLN A 46 -6.39 -8.73 -8.22
CA GLN A 46 -7.40 -8.12 -7.35
C GLN A 46 -7.12 -8.43 -5.88
N ASP A 47 -6.74 -9.67 -5.56
CA ASP A 47 -6.38 -10.07 -4.20
C ASP A 47 -5.10 -9.35 -3.74
N ALA A 48 -4.08 -9.31 -4.60
CA ALA A 48 -2.85 -8.58 -4.33
C ALA A 48 -3.11 -7.08 -4.10
N LEU A 49 -4.04 -6.47 -4.85
CA LEU A 49 -4.43 -5.07 -4.65
C LEU A 49 -5.16 -4.84 -3.33
N ALA A 50 -6.12 -5.72 -2.98
CA ALA A 50 -6.85 -5.63 -1.71
C ALA A 50 -5.88 -5.75 -0.51
N ASN A 51 -5.01 -6.75 -0.54
CA ASN A 51 -3.99 -6.97 0.47
C ASN A 51 -2.99 -5.80 0.55
N ALA A 52 -2.70 -5.14 -0.58
CA ALA A 52 -1.84 -3.96 -0.60
C ALA A 52 -2.50 -2.78 0.11
N TYR A 53 -3.81 -2.55 -0.06
CA TYR A 53 -4.51 -1.48 0.66
C TYR A 53 -4.52 -1.70 2.18
N ASP A 54 -4.67 -2.94 2.62
CA ASP A 54 -4.55 -3.27 4.05
C ASP A 54 -3.12 -3.03 4.56
N SER A 55 -2.12 -3.45 3.77
CA SER A 55 -0.70 -3.23 4.09
C SER A 55 -0.35 -1.74 4.16
N ILE A 56 -0.88 -0.93 3.26
CA ILE A 56 -0.71 0.53 3.24
C ILE A 56 -1.35 1.16 4.49
N ALA A 57 -2.55 0.74 4.87
CA ALA A 57 -3.21 1.22 6.09
C ALA A 57 -2.33 0.95 7.33
N CYS A 58 -1.84 -0.29 7.46
CA CYS A 58 -0.96 -0.68 8.55
C CYS A 58 0.38 0.08 8.53
N TRP A 59 0.96 0.32 7.34
CA TRP A 59 2.19 1.09 7.19
C TRP A 59 2.00 2.53 7.69
N ILE A 60 0.89 3.18 7.32
CA ILE A 60 0.56 4.55 7.76
C ILE A 60 0.41 4.60 9.27
N GLU A 61 -0.37 3.68 9.85
CA GLU A 61 -0.58 3.60 11.30
C GLU A 61 0.75 3.41 12.05
N ALA A 62 1.61 2.49 11.58
CA ALA A 62 2.92 2.28 12.17
C ALA A 62 3.84 3.51 12.03
N ALA A 63 3.78 4.23 10.90
CA ALA A 63 4.55 5.45 10.72
C ALA A 63 4.10 6.54 11.70
N GLU A 64 2.80 6.70 11.91
CA GLU A 64 2.22 7.64 12.87
C GLU A 64 2.62 7.29 14.31
N GLU A 65 2.51 6.02 14.71
CA GLU A 65 2.92 5.54 16.05
C GLU A 65 4.41 5.77 16.33
N LEU A 66 5.25 5.66 15.30
CA LEU A 66 6.69 5.89 15.37
C LEU A 66 7.09 7.36 15.20
N GLY A 67 6.12 8.28 15.03
CA GLY A 67 6.39 9.70 14.78
C GLY A 67 7.13 9.98 13.47
N ARG A 68 7.02 9.07 12.48
CA ARG A 68 7.62 9.20 11.15
C ARG A 68 6.66 9.97 10.24
N ALA A 69 7.24 10.73 9.31
CA ALA A 69 6.45 11.40 8.28
C ALA A 69 5.83 10.35 7.33
N VAL A 70 4.52 10.47 7.10
CA VAL A 70 3.81 9.71 6.07
C VAL A 70 4.07 10.39 4.71
N PRO A 71 4.67 9.70 3.72
CA PRO A 71 4.90 10.25 2.39
C PRO A 71 3.60 10.71 1.73
N ALA A 72 3.66 11.74 0.89
CA ALA A 72 2.49 12.15 0.12
C ALA A 72 2.12 11.05 -0.89
N ALA A 73 0.83 10.73 -0.97
CA ALA A 73 0.33 9.80 -1.97
C ALA A 73 0.59 10.37 -3.38
N THR A 74 1.25 9.60 -4.25
CA THR A 74 1.73 10.08 -5.56
C THR A 74 0.66 10.05 -6.65
N ARG A 75 -0.62 9.94 -6.28
CA ARG A 75 -1.70 10.15 -7.24
C ARG A 75 -1.93 11.65 -7.36
N ALA A 76 -1.27 12.28 -8.32
CA ALA A 76 -1.70 13.60 -8.78
C ALA A 76 -3.20 13.47 -9.10
N ALA A 77 -4.03 14.20 -8.35
CA ALA A 77 -5.44 14.32 -8.64
C ALA A 77 -5.56 14.74 -10.12
N ALA A 78 -6.12 13.87 -10.95
CA ALA A 78 -6.56 14.20 -12.30
C ALA A 78 -7.99 14.74 -12.23
#